data_AF-A0A937AGS4-F1
#
_entry.id   AF-A0A937AGS4-F1
#
_cell.length_a   1.000
_cell.length_b   1.000
_cell.length_c   1.000
_cell.angle_alpha   90.00
_cell.angle_beta   90.00
_cell.angle_gamma   90.00
#
_symmetry.space_group_name_H-M   'P 1'
#
loop_
_entity.id
_entity.type
_entity.pdbx_description
1 polymer ?
#
loop_
_entity_poly.entity_id
_entity_poly.type
_entity_poly.pdbx_seq_one_letter_code
_entity_poly.pdbx_strand_id
1 'polypeptide(L)'
;MTRNVSEMCPKHGKAGAVAPRVRRGFTLVDVLVSLTVITVLMGLLLPSLSGIRETTRRVVCSSNIRQFGLGIAMYTEDNRGYIPYSNFISWQESDPKYRPDRMMIVRDVNNNAWDGLGLLFSRQYTPAAGIYYCPSHKGEHRKEVYESAWSSTQGEIVSNFHYRGVSPGGNALLRLWTGSSAIVADGLATQQDYNHVEGNNTLRADISVAWVVDRFGQINNVLAKSEEDMQAPLRVRMAWQEIDRAANAAEAAMGGGPTGPN
;
A
#
# COMPACT_ATOMS: atom_id res chain seq x y z
N MET A 1 -62.80 -36.95 68.47
CA MET A 1 -61.49 -36.80 69.14
C MET A 1 -60.63 -35.91 68.24
N THR A 2 -60.79 -34.59 68.22
CA THR A 2 -60.24 -33.55 69.14
C THR A 2 -58.73 -33.66 69.43
N ARG A 3 -58.00 -32.64 68.93
CA ARG A 3 -56.73 -31.99 69.37
C ARG A 3 -55.85 -31.72 68.14
N ASN A 4 -55.16 -30.61 67.97
CA ASN A 4 -54.99 -29.39 68.75
C ASN A 4 -54.41 -28.36 67.76
N VAL A 5 -54.93 -27.14 67.73
CA VAL A 5 -54.31 -26.03 67.01
C VAL A 5 -53.45 -25.29 68.05
N SER A 6 -52.13 -25.32 67.88
CA SER A 6 -51.20 -24.50 68.67
C SER A 6 -50.33 -23.71 67.70
N GLU A 7 -50.68 -22.43 67.61
CA GLU A 7 -49.79 -21.27 67.50
C GLU A 7 -48.46 -21.43 66.77
N MET A 8 -48.33 -20.76 65.63
CA MET A 8 -47.05 -20.19 65.24
C MET A 8 -47.28 -18.81 64.61
N CYS A 9 -46.98 -17.78 65.39
CA CYS A 9 -47.02 -16.38 64.99
C CYS A 9 -45.75 -16.04 64.17
N PRO A 10 -45.86 -15.47 62.95
CA PRO A 10 -44.72 -14.84 62.30
C PRO A 10 -44.56 -13.40 62.83
N LYS A 11 -43.37 -13.12 63.32
CA LYS A 11 -42.92 -11.82 63.83
C LYS A 11 -43.07 -10.75 62.74
N HIS A 12 -43.75 -9.65 63.08
CA HIS A 12 -43.82 -8.45 62.25
C HIS A 12 -42.42 -7.83 62.11
N GLY A 13 -41.77 -8.07 60.96
CA GLY A 13 -40.55 -7.39 60.57
C GLY A 13 -40.84 -5.91 60.32
N LYS A 14 -40.17 -5.03 61.07
CA LYS A 14 -40.25 -3.58 60.87
C LYS A 14 -39.77 -3.26 59.45
N ALA A 15 -40.66 -2.78 58.59
CA ALA A 15 -40.31 -2.24 57.28
C ALA A 15 -39.42 -1.00 57.50
N GLY A 16 -38.12 -1.14 57.21
CA GLY A 16 -37.20 -0.01 57.14
C GLY A 16 -37.66 0.92 56.00
N ALA A 17 -38.00 2.16 56.33
CA ALA A 17 -38.33 3.18 55.35
C ALA A 17 -37.13 3.40 54.42
N VAL A 18 -37.26 3.04 53.15
CA VAL A 18 -36.27 3.33 52.12
C VAL A 18 -36.35 4.82 51.83
N ALA A 19 -35.35 5.59 52.27
CA ALA A 19 -35.26 7.01 51.96
C ALA A 19 -35.26 7.23 50.43
N PRO A 20 -35.99 8.23 49.91
CA PRO A 20 -36.03 8.50 48.48
C PRO A 20 -34.61 8.88 48.01
N ARG A 21 -34.06 8.11 47.07
CA ARG A 21 -32.82 8.51 46.38
C ARG A 21 -33.12 9.75 45.56
N VAL A 22 -32.62 10.89 46.01
CA VAL A 22 -32.65 12.15 45.26
C VAL A 22 -31.95 11.91 43.92
N ARG A 23 -32.72 11.87 42.83
CA ARG A 23 -32.16 11.80 41.48
C ARG A 23 -31.56 13.18 41.16
N ARG A 24 -30.23 13.27 41.15
CA ARG A 24 -29.52 14.46 40.66
C ARG A 24 -29.72 14.52 39.14
N GLY A 25 -30.41 15.55 38.65
CA GLY A 25 -30.51 15.86 37.23
C GLY A 25 -29.28 16.63 36.76
N PHE A 26 -28.87 16.42 35.51
CA PHE A 26 -27.84 17.24 34.88
C PHE A 26 -28.39 18.65 34.63
N THR A 27 -27.61 19.67 34.92
CA THR A 27 -27.96 21.04 34.52
C THR A 27 -27.62 21.26 33.06
N LEU A 28 -28.31 22.21 32.41
CA LEU A 28 -27.99 22.61 31.04
C LEU A 28 -26.55 23.13 30.92
N VAL A 29 -26.04 23.76 31.99
CA VAL A 29 -24.65 24.22 32.09
C VAL A 29 -23.66 23.06 32.08
N ASP A 30 -23.92 21.98 32.83
CA ASP A 30 -23.05 20.80 32.87
C ASP A 30 -22.90 20.16 31.50
N VAL A 31 -24.02 20.06 30.74
CA VAL A 31 -24.01 19.52 29.38
C VAL A 31 -23.26 20.44 28.42
N LEU A 32 -23.46 21.75 28.53
CA LEU A 32 -22.81 22.75 27.66
C LEU A 32 -21.29 22.77 27.88
N VAL A 33 -20.83 22.82 29.13
CA VAL A 33 -19.40 22.81 29.46
C VAL A 33 -18.76 21.49 29.03
N SER A 34 -19.43 20.36 29.26
CA SER A 34 -18.89 19.05 28.89
C SER A 34 -18.72 18.89 27.39
N LEU A 35 -19.72 19.29 26.59
CA LEU A 35 -19.62 19.27 25.14
C LEU A 35 -18.50 20.20 24.66
N THR A 36 -18.37 21.38 25.25
CA THR A 36 -17.29 22.33 24.92
C THR A 36 -15.91 21.73 25.19
N VAL A 37 -15.72 21.05 26.33
CA VAL A 37 -14.45 20.39 26.63
C VAL A 37 -14.18 19.24 25.67
N ILE A 38 -15.18 18.41 25.37
CA ILE A 38 -15.03 17.29 24.43
C ILE A 38 -14.67 17.78 23.03
N THR A 39 -15.31 18.86 22.53
CA THR A 39 -14.99 19.40 21.20
C THR A 39 -13.57 19.95 21.14
N VAL A 40 -13.10 20.65 22.18
CA VAL A 40 -11.71 21.12 22.26
C VAL A 40 -10.74 19.95 22.28
N LEU A 41 -10.98 18.94 23.12
CA LEU A 41 -10.13 17.74 23.19
C LEU A 41 -10.10 16.99 21.85
N MET A 42 -11.26 16.80 21.21
CA MET A 42 -11.34 16.19 19.88
C MET A 42 -10.61 17.02 18.82
N GLY A 43 -10.72 18.35 18.86
CA GLY A 43 -10.02 19.26 17.95
C GLY A 43 -8.50 19.13 18.02
N LEU A 44 -7.95 18.88 19.22
CA LEU A 44 -6.51 18.65 19.42
C LEU A 44 -6.08 17.23 19.01
N LEU A 45 -6.98 16.25 19.05
CA LEU A 45 -6.68 14.83 18.74
C LEU A 45 -6.83 14.48 17.24
N LEU A 46 -7.67 15.17 16.48
CA LEU A 46 -7.87 14.90 15.06
C LEU A 46 -6.60 15.01 14.18
N PRO A 47 -5.74 16.05 14.30
CA PRO A 47 -4.56 16.18 13.45
C PRO A 47 -3.48 15.13 13.75
N SER A 48 -3.37 14.63 14.98
CA SER A 48 -2.43 13.55 15.29
C SER A 48 -2.88 12.21 14.70
N LEU A 49 -4.19 11.99 14.60
CA LEU A 49 -4.76 10.75 14.07
C LEU A 49 -4.56 10.61 12.54
N SER A 50 -4.51 11.71 11.79
CA SER A 50 -4.30 11.66 10.33
C SER A 50 -2.89 11.20 9.96
N GLY A 51 -1.87 11.67 10.67
CA GLY A 51 -0.48 11.21 10.49
C GLY A 51 -0.30 9.73 10.82
N ILE A 52 -0.87 9.26 11.93
CA ILE A 52 -0.83 7.85 12.35
C ILE A 52 -1.42 6.92 11.28
N ARG A 53 -2.54 7.33 10.66
CA ARG A 53 -3.18 6.55 9.60
C ARG A 53 -2.26 6.37 8.40
N GLU A 54 -1.58 7.43 7.97
CA GLU A 54 -0.66 7.36 6.85
C GLU A 54 0.55 6.48 7.15
N THR A 55 1.15 6.60 8.35
CA THR A 55 2.22 5.68 8.78
C THR A 55 1.75 4.23 8.78
N THR A 56 0.52 3.96 9.27
CA THR A 56 -0.05 2.60 9.26
C THR A 56 -0.24 2.08 7.85
N ARG A 57 -0.77 2.91 6.95
CA ARG A 57 -0.94 2.55 5.53
C ARG A 57 0.40 2.27 4.85
N ARG A 58 1.45 3.04 5.16
CA ARG A 58 2.81 2.78 4.67
C ARG A 58 3.34 1.43 5.14
N VAL A 59 3.12 1.04 6.38
CA VAL A 59 3.50 -0.28 6.89
C VAL A 59 2.80 -1.40 6.12
N VAL A 60 1.50 -1.26 5.86
CA VAL A 60 0.73 -2.23 5.05
C VAL A 60 1.27 -2.28 3.62
N CYS A 61 1.51 -1.12 3.00
CA CYS A 61 2.06 -1.03 1.65
C CYS A 61 3.45 -1.68 1.55
N SER A 62 4.33 -1.41 2.51
CA SER A 62 5.65 -2.05 2.62
C SER A 62 5.55 -3.58 2.76
N SER A 63 4.56 -4.08 3.52
CA SER A 63 4.27 -5.52 3.62
C SER A 63 3.80 -6.12 2.29
N ASN A 64 2.94 -5.42 1.53
CA ASN A 64 2.52 -5.85 0.20
C ASN A 64 3.71 -5.93 -0.76
N ILE A 65 4.58 -4.93 -0.75
CA ILE A 65 5.80 -4.92 -1.57
C ILE A 65 6.76 -6.04 -1.18
N ARG A 66 6.89 -6.34 0.11
CA ARG A 66 7.68 -7.48 0.58
C ARG A 66 7.13 -8.82 0.04
N GLN A 67 5.82 -8.96 -0.06
CA GLN A 67 5.19 -10.13 -0.68
C GLN A 67 5.54 -10.24 -2.17
N PHE A 68 5.61 -9.13 -2.91
CA PHE A 68 6.17 -9.14 -4.26
C PHE A 68 7.62 -9.57 -4.28
N GLY A 69 8.45 -9.08 -3.36
CA GLY A 69 9.85 -9.50 -3.24
C GLY A 69 10.01 -11.02 -3.11
N LEU A 70 9.21 -11.64 -2.23
CA LEU A 70 9.18 -13.09 -2.09
C LEU A 70 8.67 -13.78 -3.36
N GLY A 71 7.60 -13.29 -3.96
CA GLY A 71 7.04 -13.86 -5.20
C GLY A 71 8.00 -13.77 -6.39
N ILE A 72 8.72 -12.65 -6.53
CA ILE A 72 9.75 -12.46 -7.55
C ILE A 72 10.91 -13.41 -7.30
N ALA A 73 11.39 -13.55 -6.05
CA ALA A 73 12.47 -14.47 -5.73
C ALA A 73 12.12 -15.93 -6.11
N MET A 74 10.92 -16.39 -5.73
CA MET A 74 10.42 -17.72 -6.09
C MET A 74 10.27 -17.88 -7.61
N TYR A 75 9.64 -16.91 -8.28
CA TYR A 75 9.52 -16.91 -9.74
C TYR A 75 10.89 -16.99 -10.41
N THR A 76 11.86 -16.22 -9.93
CA THR A 76 13.21 -16.17 -10.49
C THR A 76 13.93 -17.48 -10.34
N GLU A 77 13.77 -18.19 -9.22
CA GLU A 77 14.29 -19.55 -9.02
C GLU A 77 13.70 -20.53 -10.05
N ASP A 78 12.38 -20.51 -10.22
CA ASP A 78 11.66 -21.39 -11.16
C ASP A 78 11.91 -21.04 -12.64
N ASN A 79 12.35 -19.81 -12.94
CA ASN A 79 12.54 -19.31 -14.30
C ASN A 79 14.02 -19.01 -14.60
N ARG A 80 14.95 -19.83 -14.11
CA ARG A 80 16.39 -19.79 -14.46
C ARG A 80 17.08 -18.45 -14.21
N GLY A 81 16.66 -17.72 -13.17
CA GLY A 81 17.22 -16.42 -12.81
C GLY A 81 16.58 -15.22 -13.50
N TYR A 82 15.58 -15.42 -14.36
CA TYR A 82 14.84 -14.32 -14.98
C TYR A 82 13.72 -13.82 -14.07
N ILE A 83 13.55 -12.50 -14.00
CA ILE A 83 12.37 -11.90 -13.35
C ILE A 83 11.13 -12.00 -14.26
N PRO A 84 9.91 -11.76 -13.74
CA PRO A 84 8.71 -11.71 -14.57
C PRO A 84 8.90 -10.76 -15.77
N TYR A 85 8.60 -11.24 -16.98
CA TYR A 85 8.75 -10.40 -18.18
C TYR A 85 7.57 -9.42 -18.29
N SER A 86 7.77 -8.38 -19.08
CA SER A 86 6.69 -7.47 -19.47
C SER A 86 6.72 -7.24 -20.98
N ASN A 87 5.54 -7.22 -21.59
CA ASN A 87 5.32 -6.93 -23.00
C ASN A 87 5.52 -5.45 -23.34
N PHE A 88 5.61 -4.59 -22.34
CA PHE A 88 5.83 -3.14 -22.48
C PHE A 88 7.30 -2.73 -22.47
N ILE A 89 8.21 -3.71 -22.40
CA ILE A 89 9.66 -3.49 -22.51
C ILE A 89 10.13 -3.84 -23.92
N SER A 90 11.05 -3.05 -24.45
CA SER A 90 11.77 -3.34 -25.69
C SER A 90 13.25 -2.97 -25.54
N TRP A 91 14.11 -3.60 -26.33
CA TRP A 91 15.55 -3.32 -26.39
C TRP A 91 15.87 -1.97 -27.03
N GLN A 92 14.89 -1.38 -27.73
CA GLN A 92 15.03 -0.08 -28.38
C GLN A 92 13.95 0.87 -27.86
N GLU A 93 14.34 2.00 -27.28
CA GLU A 93 13.38 2.96 -26.71
C GLU A 93 12.45 3.59 -27.77
N SER A 94 12.86 3.60 -29.04
CA SER A 94 12.02 4.08 -30.15
C SER A 94 11.01 3.06 -30.64
N ASP A 95 11.05 1.82 -30.13
CA ASP A 95 10.06 0.80 -30.46
C ASP A 95 8.69 1.24 -29.90
N PRO A 96 7.62 1.28 -30.71
CA PRO A 96 6.28 1.59 -30.22
C PRO A 96 5.80 0.70 -29.06
N LYS A 97 6.38 -0.50 -28.90
CA LYS A 97 6.11 -1.40 -27.78
C LYS A 97 6.76 -0.96 -26.47
N TYR A 98 7.79 -0.11 -26.52
CA TYR A 98 8.44 0.43 -25.33
C TYR A 98 7.51 1.43 -24.64
N ARG A 99 6.75 0.93 -23.67
CA ARG A 99 5.71 1.66 -22.94
C ARG A 99 5.89 1.49 -21.44
N PRO A 100 7.02 1.94 -20.86
CA PRO A 100 7.24 1.85 -19.43
C PRO A 100 6.12 2.53 -18.63
N ASP A 101 5.48 3.56 -19.17
CA ASP A 101 4.30 4.21 -18.58
C ASP A 101 3.12 3.26 -18.32
N ARG A 102 3.04 2.12 -19.02
CA ARG A 102 1.98 1.11 -18.89
C ARG A 102 2.33 -0.04 -17.96
N MET A 103 3.51 -0.06 -17.33
CA MET A 103 3.98 -1.18 -16.50
C MET A 103 3.36 -1.25 -15.09
N MET A 104 2.20 -0.62 -14.90
CA MET A 104 1.27 -0.89 -13.79
C MET A 104 0.18 -1.89 -14.18
N ILE A 105 -0.01 -2.13 -15.48
CA ILE A 105 -0.92 -3.13 -16.02
C ILE A 105 -0.36 -4.51 -15.69
N VAL A 106 -1.16 -5.31 -14.99
CA VAL A 106 -0.83 -6.69 -14.62
C VAL A 106 -1.56 -7.71 -15.49
N ARG A 107 -2.61 -7.29 -16.18
CA ARG A 107 -3.24 -8.05 -17.26
C ARG A 107 -3.74 -7.09 -18.34
N ASP A 108 -3.27 -7.28 -19.57
CA ASP A 108 -3.55 -6.40 -20.71
C ASP A 108 -4.94 -6.67 -21.30
N VAL A 109 -5.68 -5.61 -21.61
CA VAL A 109 -7.01 -5.67 -22.22
C VAL A 109 -7.01 -6.26 -23.62
N ASN A 110 -5.93 -6.06 -24.38
CA ASN A 110 -5.89 -6.36 -25.81
C ASN A 110 -5.78 -7.85 -26.10
N ASN A 111 -5.03 -8.57 -25.25
CA ASN A 111 -4.74 -9.99 -25.42
C ASN A 111 -5.12 -10.84 -24.19
N ASN A 112 -5.63 -10.22 -23.11
CA ASN A 112 -5.92 -10.86 -21.82
C ASN A 112 -4.71 -11.59 -21.20
N ALA A 113 -3.50 -11.27 -21.63
CA ALA A 113 -2.28 -11.88 -21.12
C ALA A 113 -1.86 -11.22 -19.80
N TRP A 114 -1.41 -12.06 -18.86
CA TRP A 114 -0.76 -11.59 -17.65
C TRP A 114 0.61 -10.99 -17.97
N ASP A 115 0.93 -9.89 -17.32
CA ASP A 115 2.14 -9.09 -17.56
C ASP A 115 2.82 -8.72 -16.25
N GLY A 116 4.15 -8.67 -16.23
CA GLY A 116 4.93 -8.20 -15.08
C GLY A 116 4.51 -8.85 -13.76
N LEU A 117 4.08 -8.04 -12.79
CA LEU A 117 3.63 -8.53 -11.48
C LEU A 117 2.39 -9.44 -11.56
N GLY A 118 1.59 -9.37 -12.63
CA GLY A 118 0.45 -10.26 -12.85
C GLY A 118 0.84 -11.71 -13.12
N LEU A 119 2.07 -11.94 -13.61
CA LEU A 119 2.61 -13.29 -13.74
C LEU A 119 2.76 -13.97 -12.37
N LEU A 120 2.99 -13.19 -11.30
CA LEU A 120 3.08 -13.71 -9.94
C LEU A 120 1.72 -14.20 -9.42
N PHE A 121 0.65 -13.47 -9.75
CA PHE A 121 -0.72 -13.88 -9.43
C PHE A 121 -1.13 -15.13 -10.21
N SER A 122 -0.97 -15.10 -11.53
CA SER A 122 -1.43 -16.19 -12.40
C SER A 122 -0.74 -17.52 -12.10
N ARG A 123 0.52 -17.48 -11.68
CA ARG A 123 1.31 -18.65 -11.26
C ARG A 123 1.25 -18.95 -9.76
N GLN A 124 0.35 -18.30 -9.02
CA GLN A 124 0.07 -18.57 -7.61
C GLN A 124 1.22 -18.26 -6.63
N TYR A 125 2.22 -17.47 -7.02
CA TYR A 125 3.24 -16.97 -6.09
C TYR A 125 2.63 -15.93 -5.13
N THR A 126 1.73 -15.11 -5.64
CA THR A 126 1.06 -14.05 -4.88
C THR A 126 -0.44 -13.99 -5.21
N PRO A 127 -1.24 -14.96 -4.74
CA PRO A 127 -2.62 -15.16 -5.19
C PRO A 127 -3.64 -14.18 -4.58
N ALA A 128 -3.24 -13.36 -3.61
CA ALA A 128 -4.13 -12.41 -2.97
C ALA A 128 -4.19 -11.09 -3.76
N ALA A 129 -5.26 -10.87 -4.55
CA ALA A 129 -5.42 -9.66 -5.36
C ALA A 129 -5.29 -8.34 -4.56
N GLY A 130 -5.66 -8.35 -3.27
CA GLY A 130 -5.56 -7.18 -2.40
C GLY A 130 -4.15 -6.62 -2.23
N ILE A 131 -3.10 -7.43 -2.42
CA ILE A 131 -1.71 -6.95 -2.28
C ILE A 131 -1.29 -6.01 -3.43
N TYR A 132 -2.00 -6.05 -4.55
CA TYR A 132 -1.73 -5.23 -5.74
C TYR A 132 -2.22 -3.80 -5.60
N TYR A 133 -2.86 -3.47 -4.48
CA TYR A 133 -3.45 -2.17 -4.24
C TYR A 133 -2.86 -1.56 -2.96
N CYS A 134 -2.52 -0.28 -3.04
CA CYS A 134 -1.99 0.47 -1.91
C CYS A 134 -3.15 1.10 -1.14
N PRO A 135 -3.23 0.96 0.20
CA PRO A 135 -4.30 1.57 0.98
C PRO A 135 -4.23 3.11 1.05
N SER A 136 -3.14 3.71 0.59
CA SER A 136 -3.00 5.17 0.43
C SER A 136 -3.32 5.67 -0.97
N HIS A 137 -3.57 4.77 -1.95
CA HIS A 137 -3.87 5.15 -3.33
C HIS A 137 -5.15 6.00 -3.42
N LYS A 138 -5.11 7.06 -4.24
CA LYS A 138 -6.22 8.01 -4.43
C LYS A 138 -6.58 8.24 -5.91
N GLY A 139 -5.84 7.64 -6.84
CA GLY A 139 -6.08 7.75 -8.27
C GLY A 139 -7.28 6.93 -8.73
N GLU A 140 -7.38 6.78 -10.06
CA GLU A 140 -8.49 6.08 -10.70
C GLU A 140 -8.39 4.55 -10.54
N HIS A 141 -7.17 4.02 -10.39
CA HIS A 141 -6.90 2.58 -10.35
C HIS A 141 -7.18 1.92 -8.99
N ARG A 142 -8.36 2.14 -8.41
CA ARG A 142 -8.75 1.56 -7.13
C ARG A 142 -9.10 0.08 -7.27
N LYS A 143 -8.90 -0.70 -6.20
CA LYS A 143 -9.19 -2.15 -6.17
C LYS A 143 -10.61 -2.47 -6.65
N GLU A 144 -11.60 -1.68 -6.21
CA GLU A 144 -13.02 -1.93 -6.47
C GLU A 144 -13.34 -1.88 -7.96
N VAL A 145 -12.55 -1.15 -8.76
CA VAL A 145 -12.71 -1.05 -10.22
C VAL A 145 -12.39 -2.39 -10.89
N TYR A 146 -11.40 -3.12 -10.37
CA TYR A 146 -10.87 -4.32 -10.99
C TYR A 146 -11.22 -5.62 -10.26
N GLU A 147 -11.94 -5.55 -9.13
CA GLU A 147 -12.18 -6.70 -8.26
C GLU A 147 -12.82 -7.89 -9.01
N SER A 148 -13.79 -7.61 -9.89
CA SER A 148 -14.42 -8.63 -10.73
C SER A 148 -13.47 -9.24 -11.77
N ALA A 149 -12.53 -8.44 -12.27
CA ALA A 149 -11.58 -8.84 -13.30
C ALA A 149 -10.57 -9.88 -12.77
N TRP A 150 -10.18 -9.81 -11.50
CA TRP A 150 -9.28 -10.81 -10.88
C TRP A 150 -9.85 -12.22 -10.85
N SER A 151 -11.18 -12.36 -10.74
CA SER A 151 -11.88 -13.65 -10.81
C SER A 151 -12.32 -14.04 -12.22
N SER A 152 -12.16 -13.15 -13.20
CA SER A 152 -12.55 -13.34 -14.59
C SER A 152 -11.39 -13.86 -15.44
N THR A 153 -11.69 -14.50 -16.57
CA THR A 153 -10.71 -14.85 -17.60
C THR A 153 -10.42 -13.70 -18.58
N GLN A 154 -11.16 -12.59 -18.46
CA GLN A 154 -11.07 -11.44 -19.37
C GLN A 154 -11.09 -10.11 -18.61
N GLY A 155 -10.51 -9.08 -19.23
CA GLY A 155 -10.54 -7.70 -18.78
C GLY A 155 -9.19 -7.18 -18.31
N GLU A 156 -8.97 -5.88 -18.45
CA GLU A 156 -7.75 -5.25 -17.95
C GLU A 156 -7.68 -5.32 -16.43
N ILE A 157 -6.46 -5.41 -15.90
CA ILE A 157 -6.21 -5.20 -14.49
C ILE A 157 -5.01 -4.27 -14.36
N VAL A 158 -5.22 -3.16 -13.66
CA VAL A 158 -4.17 -2.21 -13.30
C VAL A 158 -3.95 -2.27 -11.79
N SER A 159 -2.68 -2.35 -11.38
CA SER A 159 -2.28 -2.34 -9.97
C SER A 159 -1.88 -0.94 -9.52
N ASN A 160 -1.61 -0.75 -8.23
CA ASN A 160 -1.07 0.50 -7.69
C ASN A 160 0.46 0.52 -7.60
N PHE A 161 1.12 -0.50 -8.15
CA PHE A 161 2.57 -0.63 -8.10
C PHE A 161 3.13 -0.64 -9.51
N HIS A 162 4.22 0.08 -9.68
CA HIS A 162 4.90 0.17 -10.96
C HIS A 162 6.06 -0.82 -10.97
N TYR A 163 6.10 -1.69 -11.98
CA TYR A 163 7.14 -2.69 -12.16
C TYR A 163 8.13 -2.24 -13.23
N ARG A 164 9.43 -2.48 -13.03
CA ARG A 164 10.46 -2.09 -14.02
C ARG A 164 10.78 -3.18 -15.05
N GLY A 165 10.73 -4.44 -14.65
CA GLY A 165 10.95 -5.62 -15.50
C GLY A 165 12.32 -5.81 -16.19
N VAL A 166 13.19 -4.79 -16.23
CA VAL A 166 14.62 -4.90 -16.59
C VAL A 166 15.46 -3.97 -15.73
N SER A 167 16.74 -4.29 -15.57
CA SER A 167 17.67 -3.47 -14.77
C SER A 167 17.85 -2.09 -15.41
N PRO A 168 18.42 -1.09 -14.71
CA PRO A 168 18.85 0.15 -15.37
C PRO A 168 19.75 -0.10 -16.61
N GLY A 169 20.51 -1.20 -16.61
CA GLY A 169 21.35 -1.65 -17.72
C GLY A 169 20.64 -2.57 -18.74
N GLY A 170 19.31 -2.71 -18.65
CA GLY A 170 18.51 -3.51 -19.59
C GLY A 170 18.57 -5.02 -19.38
N ASN A 171 19.01 -5.50 -18.21
CA ASN A 171 19.14 -6.93 -17.96
C ASN A 171 17.92 -7.52 -17.24
N ALA A 172 17.40 -8.65 -17.72
CA ALA A 172 16.27 -9.36 -17.09
C ALA A 172 16.70 -10.44 -16.07
N LEU A 173 18.00 -10.77 -15.98
CA LEU A 173 18.52 -11.71 -15.00
C LEU A 173 18.78 -10.99 -13.68
N LEU A 174 18.02 -11.33 -12.62
CA LEU A 174 18.07 -10.63 -11.33
C LEU A 174 19.49 -10.58 -10.74
N ARG A 175 20.24 -11.67 -10.87
CA ARG A 175 21.62 -11.79 -10.35
C ARG A 175 22.63 -10.79 -10.95
N LEU A 176 22.27 -10.12 -12.04
CA LEU A 176 23.10 -9.11 -12.72
C LEU A 176 22.71 -7.68 -12.34
N TRP A 177 21.74 -7.50 -11.46
CA TRP A 177 21.31 -6.19 -10.98
C TRP A 177 22.20 -5.76 -9.80
N THR A 178 22.40 -4.45 -9.64
CA THR A 178 22.97 -3.93 -8.40
C THR A 178 21.93 -4.11 -7.29
N GLY A 179 22.36 -4.52 -6.09
CA GLY A 179 21.45 -4.76 -4.97
C GLY A 179 20.53 -3.57 -4.65
N SER A 180 21.03 -2.35 -4.89
CA SER A 180 20.32 -1.08 -4.69
C SER A 180 19.28 -0.71 -5.76
N SER A 181 19.32 -1.35 -6.93
CA SER A 181 18.43 -1.05 -8.06
C SER A 181 16.98 -1.37 -7.70
N ALA A 182 16.06 -0.44 -7.95
CA ALA A 182 14.64 -0.68 -7.68
C ALA A 182 13.98 -1.56 -8.77
N ILE A 183 13.21 -2.56 -8.34
CA ILE A 183 12.39 -3.44 -9.21
C ILE A 183 10.93 -3.00 -9.22
N VAL A 184 10.38 -2.69 -8.05
CA VAL A 184 8.98 -2.27 -7.85
C VAL A 184 8.97 -0.97 -7.09
N ALA A 185 8.05 -0.08 -7.44
CA ALA A 185 7.79 1.17 -6.74
C ALA A 185 6.28 1.42 -6.63
N ASP A 186 5.88 2.49 -5.96
CA ASP A 186 4.54 3.06 -6.09
C ASP A 186 4.20 3.41 -7.55
N GLY A 187 2.93 3.71 -7.84
CA GLY A 187 2.48 4.06 -9.19
C GLY A 187 3.22 5.27 -9.77
N LEU A 188 3.93 5.06 -10.89
CA LEU A 188 4.68 6.10 -11.60
C LEU A 188 4.06 6.50 -12.95
N ALA A 189 2.88 5.97 -13.32
CA ALA A 189 2.29 6.30 -14.62
C ALA A 189 1.86 7.77 -14.67
N THR A 190 1.14 8.24 -13.66
CA THR A 190 0.75 9.64 -13.49
C THR A 190 0.95 10.13 -12.05
N GLN A 191 0.83 11.44 -11.84
CA GLN A 191 0.83 12.04 -10.50
C GLN A 191 -0.32 11.55 -9.61
N GLN A 192 -1.44 11.12 -10.21
CA GLN A 192 -2.57 10.57 -9.46
C GLN A 192 -2.31 9.14 -8.99
N ASP A 193 -1.43 8.43 -9.68
CA ASP A 193 -1.04 7.06 -9.35
C ASP A 193 0.00 6.97 -8.25
N TYR A 194 0.64 8.10 -7.94
CA TYR A 194 1.65 8.19 -6.90
C TYR A 194 1.00 8.04 -5.51
N ASN A 195 1.20 6.86 -4.92
CA ASN A 195 0.42 6.41 -3.76
C ASN A 195 0.61 7.26 -2.49
N HIS A 196 1.83 7.75 -2.25
CA HIS A 196 2.21 8.39 -1.00
C HIS A 196 2.73 9.81 -1.23
N VAL A 197 2.33 10.75 -0.37
CA VAL A 197 2.62 12.18 -0.58
C VAL A 197 4.08 12.55 -0.27
N GLU A 198 4.72 11.86 0.68
CA GLU A 198 6.05 12.26 1.20
C GLU A 198 7.20 11.39 0.68
N GLY A 199 6.91 10.40 -0.14
CA GLY A 199 7.90 9.42 -0.57
C GLY A 199 7.29 8.24 -1.29
N ASN A 200 8.12 7.23 -1.52
CA ASN A 200 7.83 6.08 -2.34
C ASN A 200 8.33 4.80 -1.66
N ASN A 201 7.50 3.76 -1.58
CA ASN A 201 7.97 2.45 -1.18
C ASN A 201 8.60 1.72 -2.38
N THR A 202 9.83 1.25 -2.20
CA THR A 202 10.61 0.62 -3.27
C THR A 202 11.05 -0.78 -2.86
N LEU A 203 10.86 -1.75 -3.75
CA LEU A 203 11.51 -3.05 -3.67
C LEU A 203 12.82 -2.98 -4.43
N ARG A 204 13.91 -3.38 -3.79
CA ARG A 204 15.24 -3.42 -4.39
C ARG A 204 15.60 -4.81 -4.90
N ALA A 205 16.64 -4.90 -5.72
CA ALA A 205 17.10 -6.15 -6.33
C ALA A 205 17.62 -7.18 -5.33
N ASP A 206 18.09 -6.74 -4.16
CA ASP A 206 18.41 -7.60 -3.03
C ASP A 206 17.18 -8.06 -2.22
N ILE A 207 15.97 -7.77 -2.72
CA ILE A 207 14.66 -8.09 -2.12
C ILE A 207 14.38 -7.29 -0.82
N SER A 208 15.23 -6.32 -0.48
CA SER A 208 14.94 -5.39 0.60
C SER A 208 13.89 -4.36 0.18
N VAL A 209 13.09 -3.92 1.15
CA VAL A 209 12.12 -2.84 0.96
C VAL A 209 12.68 -1.57 1.57
N ALA A 210 12.73 -0.50 0.79
CA ALA A 210 13.25 0.79 1.21
C ALA A 210 12.23 1.91 0.99
N TRP A 211 12.24 2.89 1.88
CA TRP A 211 11.48 4.12 1.74
C TRP A 211 12.35 5.19 1.09
N VAL A 212 11.95 5.66 -0.09
CA VAL A 212 12.60 6.78 -0.77
C VAL A 212 11.82 8.05 -0.44
N VAL A 213 12.48 9.01 0.19
CA VAL A 213 11.85 10.29 0.58
C VAL A 213 11.68 11.18 -0.65
N ASP A 214 10.48 11.75 -0.84
CA ASP A 214 10.14 12.64 -1.95
C ASP A 214 9.52 13.96 -1.46
N ARG A 215 10.01 14.50 -0.34
CA ARG A 215 9.44 15.70 0.31
C ARG A 215 9.36 16.92 -0.62
N PHE A 216 10.27 17.02 -1.58
CA PHE A 216 10.34 18.14 -2.53
C PHE A 216 9.72 17.80 -3.89
N GLY A 217 9.09 16.63 -4.03
CA GLY A 217 8.46 16.17 -5.27
C GLY A 217 9.45 16.00 -6.42
N GLN A 218 10.68 15.59 -6.15
CA GLN A 218 11.68 15.27 -7.19
C GLN A 218 11.21 14.10 -8.06
N ILE A 219 10.46 13.15 -7.49
CA ILE A 219 9.85 12.03 -8.21
C ILE A 219 8.46 12.43 -8.71
N ASN A 220 7.56 12.86 -7.83
CA ASN A 220 6.17 13.12 -8.21
C ASN A 220 6.03 14.22 -9.28
N ASN A 221 6.78 15.33 -9.18
CA ASN A 221 6.61 16.46 -10.12
C ASN A 221 7.10 16.14 -11.54
N VAL A 222 7.94 15.11 -11.73
CA VAL A 222 8.36 14.71 -13.08
C VAL A 222 7.30 13.87 -13.78
N LEU A 223 6.41 13.22 -13.02
CA LEU A 223 5.38 12.33 -13.56
C LEU A 223 4.37 13.08 -14.42
N ALA A 224 3.76 12.34 -15.35
CA ALA A 224 2.72 12.87 -16.21
C ALA A 224 1.49 13.30 -15.38
N LYS A 225 0.79 14.34 -15.84
CA LYS A 225 -0.46 14.78 -15.19
C LYS A 225 -1.67 13.96 -15.61
N SER A 226 -1.58 13.31 -16.77
CA SER A 226 -2.62 12.44 -17.34
C SER A 226 -1.98 11.34 -18.18
N GLU A 227 -2.72 10.25 -18.42
CA GLU A 227 -2.29 9.15 -19.28
C GLU A 227 -2.10 9.53 -20.76
N GLU A 228 -2.66 10.66 -21.18
CA GLU A 228 -2.57 11.17 -22.56
C GLU A 228 -1.26 11.92 -22.84
N ASP A 229 -0.41 12.12 -21.84
CA ASP A 229 0.88 12.78 -22.02
C ASP A 229 1.80 11.94 -22.91
N MET A 230 2.10 12.46 -24.10
CA MET A 230 3.01 11.81 -25.06
C MET A 230 4.43 11.59 -24.50
N GLN A 231 4.83 12.32 -23.45
CA GLN A 231 6.12 12.17 -22.78
C GLN A 231 6.07 11.23 -21.57
N ALA A 232 4.92 10.61 -21.25
CA ALA A 232 4.79 9.71 -20.12
C ALA A 232 5.88 8.61 -20.04
N PRO A 233 6.27 7.92 -21.15
CA PRO A 233 7.37 6.95 -21.10
C PRO A 233 8.69 7.53 -20.59
N LEU A 234 9.04 8.73 -21.07
CA LEU A 234 10.27 9.42 -20.69
C LEU A 234 10.22 9.89 -19.23
N ARG A 235 9.07 10.37 -18.77
CA ARG A 235 8.84 10.81 -17.39
C ARG A 235 8.96 9.67 -16.39
N VAL A 236 8.39 8.51 -16.70
CA VAL A 236 8.53 7.28 -15.89
C VAL A 236 10.00 6.88 -15.78
N ARG A 237 10.75 6.94 -16.88
CA ARG A 237 12.20 6.68 -16.87
C ARG A 237 12.95 7.66 -15.97
N MET A 238 12.63 8.95 -16.02
CA MET A 238 13.23 9.95 -15.14
C MET A 238 12.92 9.69 -13.65
N ALA A 239 11.67 9.31 -13.33
CA ALA A 239 11.28 8.94 -11.97
C ALA A 239 12.08 7.74 -11.45
N TRP A 240 12.25 6.71 -12.29
CA TRP A 240 13.08 5.55 -11.99
C TRP A 240 14.55 5.89 -11.72
N GLN A 241 15.12 6.81 -12.51
CA GLN A 241 16.48 7.31 -12.30
C GLN A 241 16.63 8.05 -10.97
N GLU A 242 15.62 8.83 -10.57
CA GLU A 242 15.65 9.54 -9.29
C GLU A 242 15.55 8.58 -8.11
N ILE A 243 14.71 7.55 -8.22
CA ILE A 243 14.60 6.47 -7.23
C ILE A 243 15.96 5.77 -7.02
N ASP A 244 16.62 5.35 -8.09
CA ASP A 244 17.91 4.66 -7.99
C ASP A 244 19.00 5.60 -7.46
N ARG A 245 18.99 6.88 -7.87
CA ARG A 245 19.92 7.90 -7.36
C ARG A 245 19.76 8.07 -5.85
N ALA A 246 18.54 8.20 -5.36
CA ALA A 246 18.26 8.35 -3.94
C ALA A 246 18.68 7.11 -3.13
N ALA A 247 18.45 5.92 -3.68
CA ALA A 247 18.88 4.67 -3.06
C ALA A 247 20.41 4.57 -2.93
N ASN A 248 21.14 4.88 -4.01
CA ASN A 248 22.60 4.87 -4.02
C ASN A 248 23.21 5.94 -3.11
N ALA A 249 22.60 7.13 -3.03
CA ALA A 249 23.06 8.20 -2.14
C ALA A 249 22.91 7.81 -0.66
N ALA A 250 21.82 7.12 -0.30
CA ALA A 250 21.63 6.61 1.06
C ALA A 250 22.69 5.55 1.44
N GLU A 251 23.05 4.66 0.51
CA GLU A 251 24.10 3.65 0.73
C GLU A 251 25.49 4.26 0.88
N ALA A 252 25.82 5.25 0.04
CA ALA A 252 27.07 5.99 0.14
C ALA A 252 27.20 6.72 1.48
N ALA A 253 26.11 7.33 1.97
CA ALA A 253 26.07 7.99 3.28
C ALA A 253 26.21 7.01 4.46
N MET A 254 25.82 5.75 4.27
CA MET A 254 25.95 4.67 5.27
C MET A 254 27.30 3.93 5.21
N GLY A 255 28.23 4.34 4.34
CA GLY A 255 29.61 3.82 4.30
C GLY A 255 29.82 2.51 3.51
N GLY A 256 28.85 2.10 2.69
CA GLY A 256 29.01 0.95 1.79
C GLY A 256 29.71 1.35 0.50
N GLY A 257 30.99 0.96 0.33
CA GLY A 257 31.69 1.06 -0.95
C GLY A 257 31.00 0.24 -2.05
N PRO A 258 31.26 0.53 -3.35
CA PRO A 258 30.56 -0.11 -4.45
C PRO A 258 30.83 -1.62 -4.45
N THR A 259 29.81 -2.41 -4.16
CA THR A 259 29.81 -3.87 -4.34
C THR A 259 29.32 -4.18 -5.75
N GLY A 260 30.14 -3.83 -6.75
CA GLY A 260 29.98 -4.33 -8.12
C GLY A 260 30.80 -5.61 -8.31
N PRO A 261 30.30 -6.63 -9.03
CA PRO A 261 31.09 -7.80 -9.35
C PRO A 261 32.15 -7.45 -10.41
N ASN A 262 33.40 -7.85 -10.15
CA ASN A 262 34.46 -7.99 -11.15
C ASN A 262 34.16 -9.16 -12.09
#